data_AF-A0A450SVI5-F1
#
_entry.id   AF-A0A450SVI5-F1
#
_cell.length_a   1.000
_cell.length_b   1.000
_cell.length_c   1.000
_cell.angle_alpha   90.00
_cell.angle_beta   90.00
_cell.angle_gamma   90.00
#
_symmetry.space_group_name_H-M   'P 1'
#
loop_
_entity.id
_entity.type
_entity.pdbx_description
1 polymer ?
#
loop_
_entity_poly.entity_id
_entity_poly.type
_entity_poly.pdbx_seq_one_letter_code
_entity_poly.pdbx_strand_id
1 'polypeptide(L)'
;MWLHHQGTEGNIKIPIEIYEEFEESKRKDGSRDELAEWAADSDVKAALLFREEADPEHVAGVTIEGYGEDLSDTGIETIGRDPFLIFYASTDKKNRTIVTTEVSKPSKKRANRQIPDVCRDLGIRCINNFQLLNELDFRTSWK
;
A
#
# COMPACT_ATOMS: atom_id res chain seq x y z
N MET A 1 -1.56 0.52 20.80
CA MET A 1 -0.45 0.05 19.93
C MET A 1 0.08 1.22 19.11
N TRP A 2 1.40 1.31 18.84
CA TRP A 2 1.99 2.43 18.09
C TRP A 2 1.34 2.65 16.72
N LEU A 3 1.13 1.59 15.94
CA LEU A 3 0.53 1.69 14.61
C LEU A 3 -0.90 2.24 14.66
N HIS A 4 -1.71 1.82 15.64
CA HIS A 4 -3.05 2.37 15.88
C HIS A 4 -2.99 3.87 16.17
N HIS A 5 -2.07 4.32 17.03
CA HIS A 5 -1.90 5.75 17.30
C HIS A 5 -1.54 6.54 16.04
N GLN A 6 -0.56 6.07 15.25
CA GLN A 6 -0.20 6.70 13.98
C GLN A 6 -1.37 6.72 12.98
N GLY A 7 -2.22 5.69 13.01
CA GLY A 7 -3.48 5.66 12.29
C GLY A 7 -4.44 6.76 12.73
N THR A 8 -4.70 6.86 14.03
CA THR A 8 -5.58 7.88 14.61
C THR A 8 -5.11 9.30 14.27
N GLU A 9 -3.81 9.56 14.35
CA GLU A 9 -3.21 10.88 14.02
C GLU A 9 -3.17 11.18 12.51
N GLY A 10 -3.44 10.19 11.65
CA GLY A 10 -3.43 10.37 10.20
C GLY A 10 -2.07 10.18 9.54
N ASN A 11 -1.03 9.83 10.29
CA ASN A 11 0.34 9.65 9.78
C ASN A 11 0.51 8.36 8.97
N ILE A 12 -0.26 7.31 9.30
CA ILE A 12 -0.27 6.04 8.57
C ILE A 12 -1.70 5.68 8.21
N LYS A 13 -1.94 5.38 6.93
CA LYS A 13 -3.21 4.90 6.42
C LYS A 13 -3.00 3.80 5.40
N ILE A 14 -4.02 2.96 5.23
CA ILE A 14 -4.03 1.82 4.32
C ILE A 14 -5.27 1.96 3.42
N PRO A 15 -5.11 2.05 2.09
CA PRO A 15 -6.22 2.01 1.14
C PRO A 15 -7.12 0.79 1.31
N ILE A 16 -8.42 0.93 1.05
CA ILE A 16 -9.39 -0.16 1.24
C ILE A 16 -9.00 -1.41 0.44
N GLU A 17 -8.49 -1.24 -0.77
CA GLU A 17 -8.14 -2.34 -1.68
C GLU A 17 -6.99 -3.18 -1.12
N ILE A 18 -6.10 -2.57 -0.34
CA ILE A 18 -5.00 -3.25 0.36
C ILE A 18 -5.49 -3.78 1.72
N TYR A 19 -6.38 -3.04 2.39
CA TYR A 19 -6.93 -3.44 3.69
C TYR A 19 -7.74 -4.75 3.58
N GLU A 20 -8.52 -4.90 2.51
CA GLU A 20 -9.32 -6.09 2.25
C GLU A 20 -8.45 -7.35 2.05
N GLU A 21 -7.24 -7.23 1.46
CA GLU A 21 -6.31 -8.36 1.35
C GLU A 21 -5.91 -8.93 2.71
N PHE A 22 -5.72 -8.05 3.71
CA PHE A 22 -5.41 -8.48 5.08
C PHE A 22 -6.61 -9.11 5.76
N GLU A 23 -7.80 -8.52 5.63
CA GLU A 23 -9.02 -9.00 6.29
C GLU A 23 -9.48 -10.38 5.77
N GLU A 24 -9.17 -10.68 4.51
CA GLU A 24 -9.50 -11.95 3.85
C GLU A 24 -8.45 -13.05 4.03
N SER A 25 -7.31 -12.74 4.67
CA SER A 25 -6.23 -13.70 4.90
C SER A 25 -6.67 -14.86 5.79
N LYS A 26 -6.41 -16.10 5.33
CA LYS A 26 -6.85 -17.35 5.98
C LYS A 26 -5.70 -18.30 6.25
N ARG A 27 -5.80 -19.01 7.37
CA ARG A 27 -4.98 -20.18 7.67
C ARG A 27 -5.36 -21.36 6.76
N LYS A 28 -4.53 -22.41 6.75
CA LYS A 28 -4.76 -23.63 5.96
C LYS A 28 -6.09 -24.34 6.27
N ASP A 29 -6.65 -24.12 7.46
CA ASP A 29 -7.92 -24.68 7.91
C ASP A 29 -9.13 -23.79 7.57
N GLY A 30 -8.92 -22.66 6.89
CA GLY A 30 -9.96 -21.71 6.51
C GLY A 30 -10.35 -20.70 7.58
N SER A 31 -9.77 -20.77 8.79
CA SER A 31 -9.94 -19.75 9.83
C SER A 31 -9.11 -18.49 9.53
N ARG A 32 -9.47 -17.35 10.13
CA ARG A 32 -8.69 -16.11 10.02
C ARG A 32 -7.32 -16.31 10.66
N ASP A 33 -6.29 -15.72 10.04
CA ASP A 33 -4.98 -15.63 10.70
C ASP A 33 -4.92 -14.47 11.70
N GLU A 34 -3.80 -14.36 12.42
CA GLU A 34 -3.63 -13.31 13.44
C GLU A 34 -3.70 -11.90 12.83
N LEU A 35 -3.28 -11.73 11.58
CA LEU A 35 -3.33 -10.46 10.87
C LEU A 35 -4.78 -10.10 10.50
N ALA A 36 -5.54 -11.07 9.98
CA ALA A 36 -6.94 -10.90 9.64
C ALA A 36 -7.81 -10.66 10.88
N GLU A 37 -7.52 -11.32 12.00
CA GLU A 37 -8.17 -11.06 13.30
C GLU A 37 -7.89 -9.63 13.79
N TRP A 38 -6.62 -9.20 13.73
CA TRP A 38 -6.22 -7.85 14.10
C TRP A 38 -6.83 -6.78 13.18
N ALA A 39 -6.86 -7.01 11.87
CA ALA A 39 -7.45 -6.09 10.89
C ALA A 39 -8.98 -6.00 11.00
N ALA A 40 -9.65 -7.04 11.49
CA ALA A 40 -11.10 -7.04 11.69
C ALA A 40 -11.55 -6.29 12.96
N ASP A 41 -10.62 -5.94 13.85
CA ASP A 41 -10.93 -5.08 15.00
C ASP A 41 -11.41 -3.70 14.52
N SER A 42 -12.55 -3.25 15.06
CA SER A 42 -13.20 -2.02 14.62
C SER A 42 -12.38 -0.77 14.89
N ASP A 43 -11.61 -0.74 15.98
CA ASP A 43 -10.79 0.41 16.34
C ASP A 43 -9.55 0.46 15.44
N VAL A 44 -8.96 -0.70 15.15
CA VAL A 44 -7.87 -0.83 14.16
C VAL A 44 -8.32 -0.37 12.77
N LYS A 45 -9.46 -0.86 12.29
CA LYS A 45 -10.02 -0.47 10.99
C LYS A 45 -10.34 1.02 10.94
N ALA A 46 -10.97 1.56 11.98
CA ALA A 46 -11.27 2.98 12.06
C ALA A 46 -10.01 3.85 12.07
N ALA A 47 -8.93 3.40 12.74
CA ALA A 47 -7.67 4.11 12.82
C ALA A 47 -6.87 4.04 11.51
N LEU A 48 -6.80 2.90 10.83
CA LEU A 48 -5.88 2.70 9.70
C LEU A 48 -6.51 2.85 8.32
N LEU A 49 -7.82 2.67 8.18
CA LEU A 49 -8.46 2.73 6.87
C LEU A 49 -8.35 4.15 6.27
N PHE A 50 -7.81 4.21 5.05
CA PHE A 50 -7.87 5.39 4.21
C PHE A 50 -9.27 5.49 3.60
N ARG A 51 -9.91 6.66 3.73
CA ARG A 51 -11.35 6.82 3.43
C ARG A 51 -11.65 7.43 2.07
N GLU A 52 -10.63 7.86 1.32
CA GLU A 52 -10.86 8.31 -0.05
C GLU A 52 -11.14 7.12 -0.93
N GLU A 53 -11.98 7.34 -1.94
CA GLU A 53 -12.31 6.33 -2.95
C GLU A 53 -11.41 6.51 -4.16
N ALA A 54 -11.02 5.40 -4.76
CA ALA A 54 -10.27 5.41 -6.00
C ALA A 54 -11.17 5.81 -7.17
N ASP A 55 -10.64 6.69 -8.03
CA ASP A 55 -11.26 6.97 -9.32
C ASP A 55 -10.77 5.94 -10.35
N PRO A 56 -11.66 5.08 -10.89
CA PRO A 56 -11.28 4.03 -11.82
C PRO A 56 -10.55 4.53 -13.07
N GLU A 57 -10.90 5.72 -13.59
CA GLU A 57 -10.25 6.27 -14.78
C GLU A 57 -8.81 6.69 -14.48
N HIS A 58 -8.58 7.31 -13.32
CA HIS A 58 -7.24 7.66 -12.88
C HIS A 58 -6.41 6.42 -12.49
N VAL A 59 -7.02 5.40 -11.89
CA VAL A 59 -6.36 4.11 -11.63
C VAL A 59 -5.90 3.46 -12.94
N ALA A 60 -6.73 3.47 -13.98
CA ALA A 60 -6.34 2.99 -15.30
C ALA A 60 -5.16 3.80 -15.88
N GLY A 61 -5.20 5.12 -15.75
CA GLY A 61 -4.11 6.01 -16.15
C GLY A 61 -2.78 5.67 -15.48
N VAL A 62 -2.74 5.57 -14.14
CA VAL A 62 -1.50 5.21 -13.43
C VAL A 62 -1.07 3.77 -13.68
N THR A 63 -2.00 2.86 -14.01
CA THR A 63 -1.68 1.50 -14.43
C THR A 63 -0.89 1.53 -15.74
N ILE A 64 -1.36 2.30 -16.73
CA ILE A 64 -0.69 2.45 -18.02
C ILE A 64 0.67 3.12 -17.84
N GLU A 65 0.76 4.23 -17.11
CA GLU A 65 2.01 4.94 -16.89
C GLU A 65 3.03 4.10 -16.07
N GLY A 66 2.54 3.37 -15.07
CA GLY A 66 3.37 2.60 -14.15
C GLY A 66 3.79 1.23 -14.70
N TYR A 67 2.89 0.52 -15.37
CA TYR A 67 3.06 -0.90 -15.74
C TYR A 67 2.94 -1.15 -17.25
N GLY A 68 2.56 -0.15 -18.03
CA GLY A 68 2.42 -0.21 -19.49
C GLY A 68 1.00 -0.53 -19.95
N GLU A 69 0.74 -0.22 -21.22
CA GLU A 69 -0.52 -0.55 -21.91
C GLU A 69 -0.69 -2.06 -22.12
N ASP A 70 -1.87 -2.51 -22.53
CA ASP A 70 -2.16 -3.88 -23.00
C ASP A 70 -1.57 -5.01 -22.13
N LEU A 71 -1.74 -4.91 -20.81
CA LEU A 71 -1.37 -6.00 -19.90
C LEU A 71 -2.25 -7.22 -20.18
N SER A 72 -1.62 -8.40 -20.24
CA SER A 72 -2.37 -9.66 -20.28
C SER A 72 -3.10 -9.89 -18.96
N ASP A 73 -4.08 -10.79 -18.94
CA ASP A 73 -4.79 -11.19 -17.72
C ASP A 73 -3.82 -11.61 -16.61
N THR A 74 -2.78 -12.39 -16.94
CA THR A 74 -1.71 -12.75 -15.99
C THR A 74 -0.91 -11.54 -15.53
N GLY A 75 -0.72 -10.55 -16.40
CA GLY A 75 -0.06 -9.29 -16.05
C GLY A 75 -0.90 -8.48 -15.05
N ILE A 76 -2.21 -8.38 -15.27
CA ILE A 76 -3.16 -7.74 -14.35
C ILE A 76 -3.20 -8.47 -13.00
N GLU A 77 -3.21 -9.80 -13.01
CA GLU A 77 -3.12 -10.60 -11.79
C GLU A 77 -1.80 -10.36 -11.04
N THR A 78 -0.69 -10.25 -11.77
CA THR A 78 0.65 -10.03 -11.18
C THR A 78 0.77 -8.68 -10.48
N ILE A 79 0.22 -7.61 -11.06
CA ILE A 79 0.26 -6.27 -10.44
C ILE A 79 -0.71 -6.13 -9.27
N GLY A 80 -1.72 -7.01 -9.19
CA GLY A 80 -2.69 -7.04 -8.10
C GLY A 80 -3.30 -5.67 -7.79
N ARG A 81 -3.13 -5.23 -6.55
CA ARG A 81 -3.69 -3.97 -6.03
C ARG A 81 -2.72 -2.80 -6.07
N ASP A 82 -1.49 -3.00 -6.55
CA ASP A 82 -0.48 -1.92 -6.60
C ASP A 82 -0.97 -0.64 -7.30
N PRO A 83 -1.71 -0.70 -8.43
CA PRO A 83 -2.15 0.53 -9.09
C PRO A 83 -3.01 1.44 -8.22
N PHE A 84 -3.78 0.87 -7.28
CA PHE A 84 -4.55 1.66 -6.32
C PHE A 84 -3.61 2.42 -5.38
N LEU A 85 -2.59 1.76 -4.84
CA LEU A 85 -1.60 2.39 -3.97
C LEU A 85 -0.86 3.53 -4.70
N ILE A 86 -0.47 3.29 -5.96
CA ILE A 86 0.16 4.31 -6.82
C ILE A 86 -0.80 5.48 -7.06
N PHE A 87 -2.07 5.20 -7.38
CA PHE A 87 -3.10 6.22 -7.58
C PHE A 87 -3.20 7.15 -6.38
N TYR A 88 -3.42 6.60 -5.17
CA TYR A 88 -3.62 7.44 -3.98
C TYR A 88 -2.41 8.30 -3.67
N ALA A 89 -1.19 7.83 -3.89
CA ALA A 89 0.00 8.65 -3.70
C ALA A 89 0.18 9.69 -4.82
N SER A 90 -0.24 9.37 -6.04
CA SER A 90 -0.13 10.27 -7.20
C SER A 90 -1.04 11.50 -7.11
N THR A 91 -2.19 11.39 -6.42
CA THR A 91 -3.14 12.50 -6.25
C THR A 91 -2.63 13.59 -5.31
N ASP A 92 -1.70 13.26 -4.40
CA ASP A 92 -1.02 14.24 -3.54
C ASP A 92 0.43 13.84 -3.25
N LYS A 93 1.27 13.91 -4.29
CA LYS A 93 2.70 13.53 -4.23
C LYS A 93 3.51 14.32 -3.20
N LYS A 94 3.00 15.46 -2.73
CA LYS A 94 3.70 16.32 -1.76
C LYS A 94 3.49 15.84 -0.33
N ASN A 95 2.29 15.37 -0.01
CA ASN A 95 1.94 14.97 1.35
C ASN A 95 1.83 13.45 1.53
N ARG A 96 1.84 12.67 0.45
CA ARG A 96 1.72 11.21 0.50
C ARG A 96 3.03 10.53 0.16
N THR A 97 3.33 9.51 0.96
CA THR A 97 4.50 8.65 0.79
C THR A 97 4.05 7.20 0.82
N ILE A 98 4.51 6.43 -0.15
CA ILE A 98 4.29 4.98 -0.16
C ILE A 98 5.34 4.32 0.74
N VAL A 99 4.89 3.42 1.62
CA VAL A 99 5.77 2.55 2.39
C VAL A 99 5.65 1.14 1.82
N THR A 100 6.78 0.53 1.46
CA THR A 100 6.81 -0.84 0.93
C THR A 100 8.03 -1.60 1.43
N THR A 101 7.91 -2.92 1.51
CA THR A 101 9.01 -3.85 1.82
C THR A 101 9.73 -4.34 0.56
N GLU A 102 9.21 -4.01 -0.63
CA GLU A 102 9.85 -4.36 -1.89
C GLU A 102 11.20 -3.70 -2.06
N VAL A 103 12.11 -4.43 -2.71
CA VAL A 103 13.43 -3.93 -3.08
C VAL A 103 13.42 -3.58 -4.55
N SER A 104 13.89 -2.38 -4.90
CA SER A 104 14.03 -1.93 -6.28
C SER A 104 14.77 -2.97 -7.15
N LYS A 105 14.18 -3.27 -8.31
CA LYS A 105 14.73 -4.13 -9.36
C LYS A 105 14.49 -3.47 -10.72
N PRO A 106 15.27 -2.44 -11.10
CA PRO A 106 15.03 -1.64 -12.31
C PRO A 106 15.06 -2.43 -13.63
N SER A 107 15.66 -3.62 -13.62
CA SER A 107 15.69 -4.56 -14.75
C SER A 107 14.32 -5.22 -15.01
N LYS A 108 13.44 -5.29 -14.01
CA LYS A 108 12.07 -5.79 -14.19
C LYS A 108 11.22 -4.72 -14.88
N LYS A 109 10.39 -5.16 -15.82
CA LYS A 109 9.57 -4.30 -16.68
C LYS A 109 8.11 -4.74 -16.66
N ARG A 110 7.24 -3.80 -17.03
CA ARG A 110 5.78 -3.97 -17.11
C ARG A 110 5.20 -4.54 -15.81
N ALA A 111 4.34 -5.55 -15.89
CA ALA A 111 3.72 -6.20 -14.73
C ALA A 111 4.69 -6.72 -13.66
N ASN A 112 5.98 -6.94 -13.99
CA ASN A 112 6.97 -7.42 -13.02
C ASN A 112 7.69 -6.29 -12.28
N ARG A 113 7.39 -5.02 -12.57
CA ARG A 113 8.03 -3.87 -11.91
C ARG A 113 7.78 -3.92 -10.41
N GLN A 114 8.71 -3.38 -9.65
CA GLN A 114 8.56 -3.21 -8.21
C GLN A 114 8.03 -1.81 -7.91
N ILE A 115 7.23 -1.67 -6.85
CA ILE A 115 6.64 -0.41 -6.40
C ILE A 115 7.68 0.72 -6.30
N PRO A 116 8.89 0.53 -5.72
CA PRO A 116 9.89 1.60 -5.66
C PRO A 116 10.34 2.10 -7.04
N ASP A 117 10.37 1.23 -8.05
CA ASP A 117 10.75 1.59 -9.41
C ASP A 117 9.62 2.34 -10.12
N VAL A 118 8.37 1.97 -9.87
CA VAL A 118 7.19 2.70 -10.38
C VAL A 118 7.13 4.09 -9.74
N CYS A 119 7.27 4.16 -8.41
CA CYS A 119 7.25 5.42 -7.67
C CYS A 119 8.32 6.38 -8.14
N ARG A 120 9.56 5.91 -8.34
CA ARG A 120 10.66 6.74 -8.84
C ARG A 120 10.33 7.37 -10.19
N ASP A 121 9.82 6.59 -11.13
CA ASP A 121 9.54 7.08 -12.48
C ASP A 121 8.34 8.04 -12.52
N LEU A 122 7.37 7.86 -11.61
CA LEU A 122 6.20 8.74 -11.46
C LEU A 122 6.43 9.93 -10.52
N GLY A 123 7.63 10.06 -9.93
CA GLY A 123 7.96 11.12 -8.99
C GLY A 123 7.20 11.05 -7.66
N ILE A 124 6.84 9.85 -7.23
CA ILE A 124 6.17 9.57 -5.95
C ILE A 124 7.23 9.21 -4.90
N ARG A 125 7.13 9.80 -3.71
CA ARG A 125 8.01 9.44 -2.60
C ARG A 125 7.68 8.02 -2.13
N CYS A 126 8.70 7.17 -2.07
CA CYS A 126 8.59 5.79 -1.61
C CYS A 126 9.73 5.48 -0.64
N ILE A 127 9.40 4.88 0.51
CA ILE A 127 10.34 4.56 1.58
C ILE A 127 10.12 3.13 2.10
N ASN A 128 11.11 2.60 2.83
CA ASN A 128 10.98 1.32 3.51
C ASN A 128 10.56 1.47 4.99
N ASN A 129 10.33 0.33 5.65
CA ASN A 129 9.90 0.30 7.06
C ASN A 129 10.89 0.98 8.01
N PHE A 130 12.19 0.87 7.79
CA PHE A 130 13.18 1.53 8.67
C PHE A 130 13.13 3.04 8.54
N GLN A 131 12.94 3.55 7.32
CA GLN A 131 12.76 4.97 7.07
C GLN A 131 11.46 5.48 7.70
N LEU A 132 10.35 4.73 7.57
CA LEU A 132 9.08 5.07 8.23
C LEU A 132 9.26 5.17 9.76
N LEU A 133 9.89 4.17 10.38
CA LEU A 133 10.13 4.14 11.82
C LEU A 133 10.99 5.34 12.25
N ASN A 134 12.00 5.70 11.47
CA ASN A 134 12.85 6.86 11.76
C ASN A 134 12.09 8.19 11.58
N GLU A 135 11.30 8.34 10.52
CA GLU A 135 10.54 9.58 10.22
C GLU A 135 9.45 9.85 11.26
N LEU A 136 8.88 8.80 11.85
CA LEU A 136 7.86 8.89 12.89
C LEU A 136 8.43 8.75 14.32
N ASP A 137 9.76 8.86 14.49
CA ASP A 137 10.49 8.76 15.77
C ASP A 137 10.03 7.56 16.63
N PHE A 138 9.94 6.38 16.01
CA PHE A 138 9.54 5.18 16.73
C PHE A 138 10.57 4.81 17.80
N ARG A 139 10.07 4.53 19.01
CA ARG A 139 10.88 4.08 20.14
C ARG A 139 10.29 2.81 20.72
N THR A 140 11.16 1.86 21.09
CA THR A 140 10.74 0.60 21.72
C THR A 140 10.09 0.80 23.09
N SER A 141 10.29 1.95 23.72
CA SER A 141 9.64 2.35 24.98
C SER A 141 8.26 2.99 24.79
N TRP A 142 7.69 2.97 23.57
CA TRP A 142 6.37 3.52 23.29
C TRP A 142 5.29 2.86 24.16
N LYS A 143 4.42 3.67 24.78
CA LYS A 143 3.28 3.23 25.59
C LYS A 143 2.02 3.94 25.14
#